data_AF-A0A496XSP8-F1
#
_entry.id   AF-A0A496XSP8-F1
#
_cell.length_a   1.000
_cell.length_b   1.000
_cell.length_c   1.000
_cell.angle_alpha   90.00
_cell.angle_beta   90.00
_cell.angle_gamma   90.00
#
_symmetry.space_group_name_H-M   'P 1'
#
loop_
_entity.id
_entity.type
_entity.pdbx_description
1 polymer ?
#
loop_
_entity_poly.entity_id
_entity_poly.type
_entity_poly.pdbx_seq_one_letter_code
_entity_poly.pdbx_strand_id
1 'polypeptide(L)'
;MTVLKLLVLFFTTTALLPSSAVKAADGKSLYRSLTCIACHGKEGRGKVRRRDRINKKTGKYKYRKGDPMSGFKDYPKLSCQHAKYLVAQMNDIFSGARKGGKTKAMHGVRDMVLSTAKPGDFEAIADYLSKVRPCGQE
;
A
#
# COMPACT_ATOMS: atom_id res chain seq x y z
N MET A 1 -44.30 46.33 41.43
CA MET A 1 -44.48 46.78 40.03
C MET A 1 -43.21 47.58 39.67
N THR A 2 -42.47 47.47 38.56
CA THR A 2 -42.47 46.62 37.33
C THR A 2 -41.24 47.10 36.52
N VAL A 3 -40.36 46.31 35.87
CA VAL A 3 -40.18 44.86 35.60
C VAL A 3 -38.66 44.55 35.56
N LEU A 4 -38.22 43.32 35.86
CA LEU A 4 -36.83 42.89 35.62
C LEU A 4 -36.54 42.75 34.11
N LYS A 5 -35.68 43.62 33.57
CA LYS A 5 -35.40 43.69 32.12
C LYS A 5 -34.30 42.70 31.73
N LEU A 6 -34.69 41.44 31.51
CA LEU A 6 -33.78 40.35 31.14
C LEU A 6 -33.24 40.55 29.72
N LEU A 7 -31.99 41.01 29.59
CA LEU A 7 -31.26 41.03 28.32
C LEU A 7 -30.87 39.59 27.94
N VAL A 8 -31.75 38.91 27.19
CA VAL A 8 -31.42 37.62 26.60
C VAL A 8 -30.51 37.85 25.39
N LEU A 9 -29.20 37.90 25.66
CA LEU A 9 -28.18 37.73 24.63
C LEU A 9 -28.25 36.27 24.16
N PHE A 10 -28.96 36.03 23.06
CA PHE A 10 -28.85 34.79 22.30
C PHE A 10 -27.44 34.71 21.68
N PHE A 11 -26.48 34.22 22.47
CA PHE A 11 -25.25 33.65 21.94
C PHE A 11 -25.65 32.43 21.11
N THR A 12 -25.78 32.62 19.80
CA THR A 12 -25.87 31.52 18.83
C THR A 12 -24.53 30.79 18.84
N THR A 13 -24.40 29.83 19.75
CA THR A 13 -23.23 28.95 19.81
C THR A 13 -23.16 28.14 18.53
N THR A 14 -22.40 28.66 17.56
CA THR A 14 -22.00 27.95 16.35
C THR A 14 -21.18 26.74 16.78
N ALA A 15 -21.86 25.60 16.93
CA ALA A 15 -21.24 24.35 17.30
C ALA A 15 -20.22 23.96 16.23
N LEU A 16 -18.94 24.22 16.51
CA LEU A 16 -17.83 23.87 15.64
C LEU A 16 -17.69 22.34 15.67
N LEU A 17 -18.43 21.66 14.79
CA LEU A 17 -18.37 20.23 14.59
C LEU A 17 -16.90 19.84 14.28
N PRO A 18 -16.24 19.03 15.11
CA PRO A 18 -14.88 18.62 14.83
C PRO A 18 -14.89 17.77 13.55
N SER A 19 -14.15 18.19 12.52
CA SER A 19 -13.90 17.34 11.36
C SER A 19 -13.19 16.08 11.82
N SER A 20 -13.90 14.96 11.85
CA SER A 20 -13.37 13.63 12.12
C SER A 20 -12.35 13.24 11.05
N ALA A 21 -11.09 13.64 11.26
CA ALA A 21 -9.98 13.18 10.46
C ALA A 21 -9.84 11.66 10.65
N VAL A 22 -10.33 10.90 9.67
CA VAL A 22 -10.22 9.44 9.68
C VAL A 22 -8.75 9.08 9.68
N LYS A 23 -8.25 8.56 10.81
CA LYS A 23 -6.88 8.11 10.94
C LYS A 23 -6.69 6.91 10.00
N ALA A 24 -5.95 7.13 8.91
CA ALA A 24 -5.58 6.06 7.98
C ALA A 24 -4.96 4.88 8.75
N ALA A 25 -5.34 3.65 8.38
CA ALA A 25 -4.86 2.48 9.08
C ALA A 25 -3.35 2.28 8.87
N ASP A 26 -2.72 1.49 9.74
CA ASP A 26 -1.29 1.16 9.61
C ASP A 26 -0.99 0.56 8.22
N GLY A 27 -0.11 1.22 7.46
CA GLY A 27 0.22 0.84 6.08
C GLY A 27 0.76 -0.58 5.94
N LYS A 28 1.42 -1.10 6.97
CA LYS A 28 1.90 -2.49 7.01
C LYS A 28 0.75 -3.49 7.13
N SER A 29 -0.26 -3.15 7.93
CA SER A 29 -1.49 -3.94 8.08
C SER A 29 -2.33 -3.87 6.80
N LEU A 30 -2.55 -2.67 6.23
CA LEU A 30 -3.24 -2.48 4.96
C LEU A 30 -2.62 -3.28 3.81
N TYR A 31 -1.29 -3.24 3.66
CA TYR A 31 -0.55 -4.02 2.66
C TYR A 31 -0.77 -5.55 2.76
N ARG A 32 -1.12 -6.05 3.96
CA ARG A 32 -1.47 -7.45 4.19
C ARG A 32 -2.95 -7.71 3.92
N SER A 33 -3.84 -6.85 4.43
CA SER A 33 -5.30 -6.99 4.31
C SER A 33 -5.77 -6.87 2.86
N LEU A 34 -5.23 -5.93 2.08
CA LEU A 34 -5.48 -5.79 0.65
C LEU A 34 -4.72 -6.86 -0.20
N THR A 35 -4.13 -7.86 0.45
CA THR A 35 -3.54 -9.06 -0.17
C THR A 35 -2.35 -8.78 -1.13
N CYS A 36 -1.80 -7.56 -1.14
CA CYS A 36 -0.66 -7.16 -1.97
C CYS A 36 0.57 -8.09 -1.80
N ILE A 37 0.76 -8.61 -0.58
CA ILE A 37 1.78 -9.60 -0.19
C ILE A 37 1.74 -10.90 -1.03
N ALA A 38 0.60 -11.28 -1.59
CA ALA A 38 0.46 -12.50 -2.40
C ALA A 38 1.39 -12.46 -3.63
N CYS A 39 1.46 -11.31 -4.29
CA CYS A 39 2.22 -11.11 -5.53
C CYS A 39 3.53 -10.34 -5.30
N HIS A 40 3.53 -9.29 -4.49
CA HIS A 40 4.70 -8.43 -4.25
C HIS A 40 5.58 -8.89 -3.08
N GLY A 41 5.22 -9.99 -2.42
CA GLY A 41 6.02 -10.62 -1.37
C GLY A 41 5.94 -9.91 -0.02
N LYS A 42 6.56 -10.51 1.01
CA LYS A 42 6.58 -9.96 2.37
C LYS A 42 7.22 -8.58 2.34
N GLU A 43 6.50 -7.56 2.82
CA GLU A 43 6.97 -6.17 2.94
C GLU A 43 7.38 -5.56 1.59
N GLY A 44 6.79 -6.01 0.48
CA GLY A 44 7.14 -5.54 -0.87
C GLY A 44 8.48 -6.04 -1.40
N ARG A 45 9.17 -6.98 -0.74
CA ARG A 45 10.53 -7.43 -1.11
C ARG A 45 10.59 -8.37 -2.33
N GLY A 46 9.46 -8.66 -2.98
CA GLY A 46 9.31 -9.62 -4.07
C GLY A 46 9.14 -11.07 -3.60
N LYS A 47 8.66 -11.95 -4.49
CA LYS A 47 8.53 -13.39 -4.24
C LYS A 47 9.76 -14.10 -4.83
N VAL A 48 10.66 -14.52 -3.95
CA VAL A 48 12.04 -14.90 -4.29
C VAL A 48 12.50 -16.20 -3.61
N ARG A 49 13.61 -16.77 -4.08
CA ARG A 49 14.26 -17.94 -3.48
C ARG A 49 14.89 -17.57 -2.13
N ARG A 50 14.51 -18.28 -1.05
CA ARG A 50 15.08 -18.06 0.30
C ARG A 50 16.47 -18.67 0.52
N ARG A 51 16.97 -19.47 -0.42
CA ARG A 51 18.25 -20.16 -0.34
C ARG A 51 18.78 -20.50 -1.71
N ASP A 52 20.09 -20.67 -1.79
CA ASP A 52 20.75 -21.24 -2.96
C ASP A 52 20.23 -22.65 -3.27
N ARG A 53 20.28 -22.99 -4.55
CA ARG A 53 20.06 -24.35 -5.04
C ARG A 53 21.15 -24.68 -6.05
N ILE A 54 22.07 -25.56 -5.65
CA ILE A 54 23.12 -26.11 -6.50
C ILE A 54 22.59 -27.34 -7.27
N ASN A 55 23.06 -27.53 -8.50
CA ASN A 55 22.85 -28.76 -9.26
C ASN A 55 23.87 -29.83 -8.78
N LYS A 56 23.37 -30.90 -8.15
CA LYS A 56 24.20 -31.98 -7.60
C LYS A 56 25.11 -32.66 -8.64
N LYS A 57 24.77 -32.65 -9.93
CA LYS A 57 25.57 -33.30 -10.99
C LYS A 57 26.72 -32.42 -11.50
N THR A 58 26.64 -31.10 -11.37
CA THR A 58 27.60 -30.17 -12.01
C THR A 58 28.27 -29.21 -11.03
N GLY A 59 27.89 -29.21 -9.75
CA GLY A 59 28.36 -28.25 -8.74
C GLY A 59 27.90 -26.80 -8.97
N LYS A 60 27.30 -26.47 -10.12
CA LYS A 60 26.89 -25.10 -10.49
C LYS A 60 25.57 -24.71 -9.82
N TYR A 61 25.44 -23.43 -9.48
CA TYR A 61 24.16 -22.84 -9.04
C TYR A 61 23.09 -23.02 -10.12
N LYS A 62 21.92 -23.56 -9.72
CA LYS A 62 20.69 -23.53 -10.50
C LYS A 62 19.91 -22.23 -10.23
N TYR A 63 19.87 -21.80 -8.97
CA TYR A 63 19.37 -20.50 -8.52
C TYR A 63 20.15 -20.06 -7.27
N ARG A 64 20.29 -18.74 -7.07
CA ARG A 64 20.80 -18.13 -5.84
C ARG A 64 19.65 -17.73 -4.90
N LYS A 65 19.98 -17.48 -3.63
CA LYS A 65 19.16 -16.67 -2.71
C LYS A 65 18.87 -15.31 -3.37
N GLY A 66 17.66 -14.80 -3.17
CA GLY A 66 17.23 -13.52 -3.74
C GLY A 66 16.73 -13.57 -5.20
N ASP A 67 17.05 -14.64 -5.97
CA ASP A 67 16.50 -14.85 -7.32
C ASP A 67 14.97 -14.85 -7.30
N PRO A 68 14.30 -14.26 -8.32
CA PRO A 68 12.86 -14.37 -8.45
C PRO A 68 12.37 -15.82 -8.47
N MET A 69 11.25 -16.08 -7.80
CA MET A 69 10.58 -17.37 -7.90
C MET A 69 10.00 -17.54 -9.32
N SER A 70 9.93 -18.78 -9.82
CA SER A 70 9.33 -19.05 -11.13
C SER A 70 7.89 -18.52 -11.18
N GLY A 71 7.52 -17.84 -12.26
CA GLY A 71 6.24 -17.13 -12.39
C GLY A 71 6.18 -15.77 -11.68
N PHE A 72 7.16 -15.40 -10.85
CA PHE A 72 7.16 -14.14 -10.08
C PHE A 72 8.19 -13.09 -10.54
N LYS A 73 8.96 -13.36 -11.60
CA LYS A 73 9.94 -12.42 -12.21
C LYS A 73 9.31 -11.07 -12.62
N ASP A 74 8.01 -11.08 -12.87
CA ASP A 74 7.24 -10.01 -13.48
C ASP A 74 6.55 -9.09 -12.48
N TYR A 75 6.55 -9.45 -11.19
CA TYR A 75 5.97 -8.66 -10.11
C TYR A 75 7.07 -7.81 -9.45
N PRO A 76 7.00 -6.47 -9.54
CA PRO A 76 8.06 -5.62 -9.04
C PRO A 76 8.18 -5.67 -7.52
N LYS A 77 9.41 -5.51 -7.04
CA LYS A 77 9.70 -5.18 -5.63
C LYS A 77 9.23 -3.75 -5.37
N LEU A 78 8.51 -3.55 -4.26
CA LEU A 78 7.96 -2.26 -3.82
C LEU A 78 8.70 -1.68 -2.60
N SER A 79 9.42 -2.50 -1.84
CA SER A 79 10.25 -2.07 -0.72
C SER A 79 11.29 -1.03 -1.14
N CYS A 80 11.47 0.04 -0.34
CA CYS A 80 12.29 1.24 -0.62
C CYS A 80 11.80 2.18 -1.73
N GLN A 81 10.73 1.86 -2.46
CA GLN A 81 10.30 2.75 -3.53
C GLN A 81 9.75 4.08 -2.96
N HIS A 82 9.99 5.20 -3.64
CA HIS A 82 9.56 6.51 -3.20
C HIS A 82 8.04 6.55 -3.01
N ALA A 83 7.58 7.03 -1.85
CA ALA A 83 6.16 7.02 -1.49
C ALA A 83 5.29 7.74 -2.55
N LYS A 84 5.69 8.93 -3.01
CA LYS A 84 4.97 9.67 -4.06
C LYS A 84 4.81 8.88 -5.36
N TYR A 85 5.84 8.12 -5.76
CA TYR A 85 5.75 7.25 -6.94
C TYR A 85 4.79 6.08 -6.69
N LEU A 86 4.87 5.42 -5.53
CA LEU A 86 3.96 4.32 -5.18
C LEU A 86 2.48 4.77 -5.17
N VAL A 87 2.15 5.92 -4.59
CA VAL A 87 0.78 6.48 -4.60
C VAL A 87 0.31 6.72 -6.03
N ALA A 88 1.10 7.43 -6.84
CA ALA A 88 0.77 7.68 -8.24
C ALA A 88 0.54 6.36 -9.00
N GLN A 89 1.41 5.37 -8.82
CA GLN A 89 1.25 4.07 -9.48
C GLN A 89 0.01 3.30 -9.01
N MET A 90 -0.34 3.30 -7.73
CA MET A 90 -1.57 2.65 -7.25
C MET A 90 -2.80 3.35 -7.83
N ASN A 91 -2.83 4.68 -7.83
CA ASN A 91 -3.93 5.46 -8.39
C ASN A 91 -4.06 5.27 -9.91
N ASP A 92 -2.97 5.33 -10.68
CA ASP A 92 -3.02 5.17 -12.14
C ASP A 92 -3.42 3.74 -12.55
N ILE A 93 -2.94 2.73 -11.83
CA ILE A 93 -3.25 1.32 -12.12
C ILE A 93 -4.69 0.99 -11.74
N PHE A 94 -5.15 1.41 -10.56
CA PHE A 94 -6.50 1.06 -10.11
C PHE A 94 -7.60 1.97 -10.68
N SER A 95 -7.28 3.18 -11.15
CA SER A 95 -8.20 3.94 -12.02
C SER A 95 -8.27 3.40 -13.46
N GLY A 96 -7.26 2.65 -13.90
CA GLY A 96 -7.11 2.19 -15.29
C GLY A 96 -6.49 3.23 -16.23
N ALA A 97 -5.97 4.35 -15.71
CA ALA A 97 -5.17 5.30 -16.47
C ALA A 97 -3.88 4.65 -17.01
N ARG A 98 -3.21 3.80 -16.21
CA ARG A 98 -1.99 3.08 -16.61
C ARG A 98 -2.30 1.80 -17.39
N LYS A 99 -2.48 1.96 -18.69
CA LYS A 99 -2.77 0.86 -19.64
C LYS A 99 -1.53 0.08 -20.13
N GLY A 100 -0.31 0.52 -19.77
CA GLY A 100 0.95 -0.04 -20.28
C GLY A 100 1.68 -1.01 -19.35
N GLY A 101 2.29 -2.04 -19.94
CA GLY A 101 3.19 -2.98 -19.28
C GLY A 101 2.48 -4.12 -18.53
N LYS A 102 3.14 -4.66 -17.50
CA LYS A 102 2.69 -5.85 -16.74
C LYS A 102 1.51 -5.56 -15.77
N THR A 103 0.76 -4.48 -16.00
CA THR A 103 -0.35 -4.04 -15.14
C THR A 103 -1.61 -4.90 -15.25
N LYS A 104 -1.74 -5.75 -16.28
CA LYS A 104 -2.88 -6.69 -16.44
C LYS A 104 -3.15 -7.53 -15.18
N ALA A 105 -2.10 -7.97 -14.49
CA ALA A 105 -2.23 -8.73 -13.23
C ALA A 105 -2.77 -7.89 -12.06
N MET A 106 -2.51 -6.58 -12.05
CA MET A 106 -3.06 -5.64 -11.07
C MET A 106 -4.49 -5.21 -11.41
N HIS A 107 -4.83 -5.07 -12.69
CA HIS A 107 -6.21 -4.85 -13.11
C HIS A 107 -7.12 -6.02 -12.67
N GLY A 108 -6.62 -7.26 -12.72
CA GLY A 108 -7.34 -8.44 -12.25
C GLY A 108 -7.64 -8.49 -10.74
N VAL A 109 -6.99 -7.66 -9.91
CA VAL A 109 -7.29 -7.51 -8.47
C VAL A 109 -7.88 -6.13 -8.13
N ARG A 110 -8.12 -5.27 -9.13
CA ARG A 110 -8.58 -3.89 -8.95
C ARG A 110 -9.84 -3.80 -8.11
N ASP A 111 -10.88 -4.54 -8.48
CA ASP A 111 -12.20 -4.44 -7.84
C ASP A 111 -12.19 -5.01 -6.42
N MET A 112 -11.34 -6.01 -6.15
CA MET A 112 -11.08 -6.53 -4.79
C MET A 112 -10.38 -5.47 -3.92
N VAL A 113 -9.39 -4.75 -4.46
CA VAL A 113 -8.69 -3.70 -3.73
C VAL A 113 -9.61 -2.49 -3.50
N LEU A 114 -10.26 -1.98 -4.54
CA LEU A 114 -11.09 -0.76 -4.47
C LEU A 114 -12.39 -0.94 -3.68
N SER A 115 -12.93 -2.15 -3.56
CA SER A 115 -14.10 -2.41 -2.70
C SER A 115 -13.78 -2.37 -1.20
N THR A 116 -12.49 -2.39 -0.82
CA THR A 116 -12.04 -2.44 0.58
C THR A 116 -11.19 -1.22 0.98
N ALA A 117 -10.40 -0.67 0.05
CA ALA A 117 -9.53 0.47 0.30
C ALA A 117 -10.30 1.78 0.53
N LYS A 118 -9.80 2.61 1.44
CA LYS A 118 -10.35 3.91 1.83
C LYS A 118 -9.44 5.06 1.38
N PRO A 119 -9.94 6.30 1.31
CA PRO A 119 -9.09 7.48 1.11
C PRO A 119 -7.96 7.53 2.15
N GLY A 120 -6.71 7.67 1.71
CA GLY A 120 -5.52 7.66 2.58
C GLY A 120 -4.85 6.28 2.74
N ASP A 121 -5.49 5.16 2.34
CA ASP A 121 -4.90 3.83 2.52
C ASP A 121 -3.70 3.60 1.59
N PHE A 122 -3.75 4.11 0.35
CA PHE A 122 -2.62 4.00 -0.59
C PHE A 122 -1.44 4.87 -0.16
N GLU A 123 -1.70 6.05 0.41
CA GLU A 123 -0.69 6.91 1.03
C GLU A 123 -0.02 6.21 2.22
N ALA A 124 -0.80 5.58 3.11
CA ALA A 124 -0.27 4.83 4.24
C ALA A 124 0.57 3.61 3.81
N ILE A 125 0.11 2.85 2.82
CA ILE A 125 0.85 1.72 2.23
C ILE A 125 2.17 2.21 1.59
N ALA A 126 2.13 3.31 0.85
CA ALA A 126 3.28 3.89 0.17
C ALA A 126 4.33 4.42 1.15
N ASP A 127 3.91 5.14 2.19
CA ASP A 127 4.78 5.60 3.27
C ASP A 127 5.49 4.42 3.95
N TYR A 128 4.73 3.40 4.33
CA TYR A 128 5.27 2.17 4.91
C TYR A 128 6.31 1.49 4.00
N LEU A 129 5.95 1.22 2.73
CA LEU A 129 6.83 0.52 1.78
C LEU A 129 8.12 1.30 1.49
N SER A 130 8.06 2.64 1.46
CA SER A 130 9.24 3.50 1.26
C SER A 130 10.28 3.38 2.37
N LYS A 131 9.86 2.98 3.58
CA LYS A 131 10.69 2.83 4.79
C LYS A 131 11.21 1.39 4.99
N VAL A 132 10.69 0.40 4.28
CA VAL A 132 11.20 -0.98 4.34
C VAL A 132 12.65 -1.04 3.85
N ARG A 133 13.53 -1.75 4.58
CA ARG A 133 14.95 -1.98 4.24
C ARG A 133 15.36 -3.45 4.46
N PRO A 134 16.37 -3.98 3.75
CA PRO A 134 16.98 -3.46 2.51
C PRO A 134 16.02 -3.40 1.31
N CYS A 135 16.49 -2.79 0.22
CA CYS A 135 15.75 -2.48 -1.00
C CYS A 135 15.63 -3.68 -1.92
N GLY A 136 14.80 -4.63 -1.50
CA GLY A 136 14.82 -5.98 -2.02
C GLY A 136 15.83 -6.86 -1.30
N GLN A 137 15.93 -8.11 -1.76
CA GLN A 137 16.77 -9.15 -1.18
C GLN A 137 18.28 -8.86 -1.30
N GLU A 138 18.99 -9.21 -0.24
CA GLU A 138 20.36 -9.74 -0.26
C GLU A 138 20.32 -11.27 -0.51
#